data_AF-A0A959TB60-F1
#
_entry.id   AF-A0A959TB60-F1
#
_cell.length_a   1.000
_cell.length_b   1.000
_cell.length_c   1.000
_cell.angle_alpha   90.00
_cell.angle_beta   90.00
_cell.angle_gamma   90.00
#
_symmetry.space_group_name_H-M   'P 1'
#
loop_
_entity.id
_entity.type
_entity.pdbx_description
1 polymer ?
#
loop_
_entity_poly.entity_id
_entity_poly.type
_entity_poly.pdbx_seq_one_letter_code
_entity_poly.pdbx_strand_id
1 'polypeptide(L)'
;DTLKQANGCFVIIPGLSAANGGCLDVDQDGFYHIAGCGPVDCDDTDEQVNPAASEVCGNGLDDDCDGGTDDLVDPLLFLDWHPDADGDGFGDPSITISACAQPADHVLDGTDCNDADPLVFPGAGCSLTCTASDVAWVDQNQFLYFQLAQSEWANCFFEADPVACIMAGLDAGQQTPLSPACHQCVAERFVCITQNCIAQCLEQGPACDACVLAAGCDATFVSCMGLMDADGDGWVSGSDCDDADPSRYPNAAEACDGIDNDCDGNVDEGATSAWYPDLDGDGYGDDNGLVIACSPPDPSYVNEGFDCDDTDPLVFPYQGCPGTDCGFFYGVEWGDCSPGSYCDNGVC
;
A
#
# COMPACT_ATOMS: atom_id res chain seq x y z
N ASP A 1 -33.51 -23.31 -40.19
CA ASP A 1 -32.46 -24.35 -40.31
C ASP A 1 -32.68 -25.35 -41.44
N THR A 2 -33.51 -25.13 -42.47
CA THR A 2 -33.69 -26.15 -43.52
C THR A 2 -33.52 -25.62 -44.93
N LEU A 3 -32.56 -26.20 -45.68
CA LEU A 3 -32.39 -25.99 -47.12
C LEU A 3 -32.98 -27.17 -47.89
N LYS A 4 -33.77 -26.87 -48.92
CA LYS A 4 -34.32 -27.87 -49.84
C LYS A 4 -33.39 -28.04 -51.02
N GLN A 5 -32.76 -29.20 -51.14
CA GLN A 5 -31.94 -29.51 -52.33
C GLN A 5 -32.81 -29.79 -53.56
N ALA A 6 -32.23 -29.64 -54.76
CA ALA A 6 -32.92 -29.77 -56.05
C ALA A 6 -33.56 -31.15 -56.30
N ASN A 7 -33.09 -32.17 -55.57
CA ASN A 7 -33.54 -33.57 -55.55
C ASN A 7 -34.61 -33.86 -54.46
N GLY A 8 -35.08 -32.85 -53.73
CA GLY A 8 -36.21 -32.97 -52.79
C GLY A 8 -35.84 -33.41 -51.37
N CYS A 9 -34.55 -33.63 -51.08
CA CYS A 9 -34.06 -33.84 -49.72
C CYS A 9 -33.96 -32.50 -48.97
N PHE A 10 -34.40 -32.49 -47.72
CA PHE A 10 -34.19 -31.38 -46.80
C PHE A 10 -32.95 -31.66 -45.97
N VAL A 11 -32.01 -30.73 -45.94
CA VAL A 11 -30.86 -30.78 -45.04
C VAL A 11 -31.11 -29.77 -43.93
N ILE A 12 -30.97 -30.23 -42.68
CA ILE A 12 -30.95 -29.33 -41.54
C ILE A 12 -29.54 -28.77 -41.46
N ILE A 13 -29.40 -27.46 -41.66
CA ILE A 13 -28.15 -26.74 -41.43
C ILE A 13 -28.40 -25.87 -40.19
N PRO A 14 -27.81 -26.21 -39.03
CA PRO A 14 -27.85 -25.36 -37.83
C PRO A 14 -27.45 -23.93 -38.19
N GLY A 15 -28.15 -22.93 -37.66
CA GLY A 15 -27.88 -21.52 -37.96
C GLY A 15 -28.53 -20.97 -39.23
N LEU A 16 -28.90 -21.81 -40.20
CA LEU A 16 -29.43 -21.34 -41.48
C LEU A 16 -30.94 -21.05 -41.45
N SER A 17 -31.33 -19.80 -41.25
CA SER A 17 -32.76 -19.42 -41.13
C SER A 17 -33.31 -18.70 -42.37
N ALA A 18 -34.48 -19.14 -42.84
CA ALA A 18 -35.28 -18.37 -43.81
C ALA A 18 -35.84 -17.06 -43.22
N ALA A 19 -35.89 -16.94 -41.88
CA ALA A 19 -36.28 -15.71 -41.19
C ALA A 19 -35.22 -14.61 -41.34
N ASN A 20 -33.94 -15.00 -41.48
CA ASN A 20 -32.80 -14.08 -41.67
C ASN A 20 -32.44 -13.95 -43.16
N GLY A 21 -33.39 -14.16 -44.09
CA GLY A 21 -33.14 -13.99 -45.52
C GLY A 21 -32.25 -15.06 -46.18
N GLY A 22 -31.92 -16.15 -45.48
CA GLY A 22 -31.02 -17.20 -45.97
C GLY A 22 -29.55 -17.01 -45.57
N CYS A 23 -29.30 -16.16 -44.58
CA CYS A 23 -27.99 -15.95 -43.96
C CYS A 23 -27.72 -17.06 -42.94
N LEU A 24 -26.46 -17.52 -42.91
CA LEU A 24 -25.95 -18.54 -42.00
C LEU A 24 -25.28 -17.82 -40.83
N ASP A 25 -25.60 -18.27 -39.62
CA ASP A 25 -25.14 -17.78 -38.30
C ASP A 25 -24.95 -19.04 -37.43
N VAL A 26 -23.75 -19.61 -37.47
CA VAL A 26 -23.46 -20.97 -36.96
C VAL A 26 -23.22 -20.97 -35.45
N ASP A 27 -22.57 -19.95 -34.91
CA ASP A 27 -22.31 -19.78 -33.47
C ASP A 27 -23.41 -19.03 -32.72
N GLN A 28 -24.35 -18.39 -33.43
CA GLN A 28 -25.53 -17.73 -32.86
C GLN A 28 -25.24 -16.44 -32.09
N ASP A 29 -24.20 -15.71 -32.47
CA ASP A 29 -23.89 -14.38 -31.92
C ASP A 29 -24.70 -13.24 -32.57
N GLY A 30 -25.38 -13.54 -33.67
CA GLY A 30 -26.24 -12.61 -34.42
C GLY A 30 -25.56 -11.92 -35.60
N PHE A 31 -24.33 -12.29 -35.94
CA PHE A 31 -23.59 -11.88 -37.13
C PHE A 31 -23.57 -13.01 -38.18
N TYR A 32 -23.05 -12.71 -39.38
CA TYR A 32 -23.19 -13.62 -40.53
C TYR A 32 -21.97 -13.60 -41.45
N HIS A 33 -21.55 -14.77 -41.94
CA HIS A 33 -20.39 -14.93 -42.85
C HIS A 33 -20.56 -14.28 -44.26
N ILE A 34 -21.73 -13.76 -44.64
CA ILE A 34 -22.00 -13.27 -46.01
C ILE A 34 -22.26 -11.76 -46.02
N ALA A 35 -21.48 -11.01 -46.82
CA ALA A 35 -21.57 -9.55 -47.00
C ALA A 35 -22.93 -8.98 -47.47
N GLY A 36 -23.93 -9.82 -47.72
CA GLY A 36 -25.32 -9.43 -48.02
C GLY A 36 -26.27 -9.46 -46.82
N CYS A 37 -25.77 -9.85 -45.64
CA CYS A 37 -26.57 -10.23 -44.46
C CYS A 37 -26.45 -9.28 -43.26
N GLY A 38 -25.55 -8.29 -43.29
CA GLY A 38 -25.25 -7.43 -42.16
C GLY A 38 -23.75 -7.12 -42.10
N PRO A 39 -23.22 -6.60 -40.97
CA PRO A 39 -21.80 -6.66 -40.67
C PRO A 39 -21.30 -8.10 -40.81
N VAL A 40 -20.12 -8.28 -41.41
CA VAL A 40 -19.60 -9.60 -41.75
C VAL A 40 -18.90 -10.17 -40.53
N ASP A 41 -19.32 -11.36 -40.15
CA ASP A 41 -18.61 -12.19 -39.20
C ASP A 41 -17.39 -12.83 -39.87
N CYS A 42 -16.22 -12.61 -39.28
CA CYS A 42 -14.95 -13.11 -39.76
C CYS A 42 -14.64 -14.54 -39.27
N ASP A 43 -15.29 -15.02 -38.20
CA ASP A 43 -15.27 -16.42 -37.76
C ASP A 43 -16.65 -16.85 -37.23
N ASP A 44 -17.53 -17.21 -38.17
CA ASP A 44 -18.88 -17.80 -37.98
C ASP A 44 -18.83 -19.22 -37.37
N THR A 45 -17.86 -19.49 -36.51
CA THR A 45 -17.77 -20.67 -35.66
C THR A 45 -17.41 -20.36 -34.20
N ASP A 46 -17.14 -19.10 -33.86
CA ASP A 46 -16.78 -18.63 -32.53
C ASP A 46 -17.62 -17.40 -32.13
N GLU A 47 -18.52 -17.57 -31.17
CA GLU A 47 -19.44 -16.51 -30.69
C GLU A 47 -18.73 -15.29 -30.07
N GLN A 48 -17.41 -15.37 -29.86
CA GLN A 48 -16.58 -14.28 -29.35
C GLN A 48 -15.91 -13.45 -30.45
N VAL A 49 -15.96 -13.90 -31.71
CA VAL A 49 -15.30 -13.24 -32.85
C VAL A 49 -16.37 -12.66 -33.76
N ASN A 50 -16.68 -11.37 -33.61
CA ASN A 50 -17.67 -10.69 -34.44
C ASN A 50 -17.55 -9.16 -34.42
N PRO A 51 -18.19 -8.45 -35.37
CA PRO A 51 -18.18 -6.99 -35.47
C PRO A 51 -18.64 -6.16 -34.26
N ALA A 52 -19.13 -6.77 -33.18
CA ALA A 52 -19.45 -6.08 -31.93
C ALA A 52 -18.77 -6.69 -30.71
N ALA A 53 -17.86 -7.65 -30.91
CA ALA A 53 -16.97 -8.14 -29.88
C ALA A 53 -16.01 -7.03 -29.46
N SER A 54 -15.36 -7.23 -28.32
CA SER A 54 -14.25 -6.39 -27.88
C SER A 54 -12.97 -7.16 -28.14
N GLU A 55 -11.96 -6.47 -28.65
CA GLU A 55 -10.67 -7.09 -28.98
C GLU A 55 -10.02 -7.73 -27.74
N VAL A 56 -9.63 -9.00 -27.85
CA VAL A 56 -8.96 -9.73 -26.78
C VAL A 56 -7.46 -9.80 -27.10
N CYS A 57 -6.77 -8.76 -26.65
CA CYS A 57 -5.33 -8.59 -26.77
C CYS A 57 -4.51 -9.87 -26.45
N GLY A 58 -3.71 -10.30 -27.42
CA GLY A 58 -2.73 -11.38 -27.32
C GLY A 58 -3.26 -12.78 -27.69
N ASN A 59 -4.49 -12.89 -28.17
CA ASN A 59 -5.05 -14.17 -28.64
C ASN A 59 -4.71 -14.47 -30.12
N GLY A 60 -4.18 -13.47 -30.86
CA GLY A 60 -3.83 -13.60 -32.27
C GLY A 60 -5.03 -13.74 -33.21
N LEU A 61 -6.21 -13.30 -32.77
CA LEU A 61 -7.45 -13.24 -33.54
C LEU A 61 -7.79 -11.78 -33.86
N ASP A 62 -8.69 -11.61 -34.83
CA ASP A 62 -9.36 -10.36 -35.19
C ASP A 62 -10.73 -10.46 -34.54
N ASP A 63 -10.85 -10.20 -33.23
CA ASP A 63 -12.07 -10.52 -32.48
C ASP A 63 -13.22 -9.60 -32.91
N ASP A 64 -12.94 -8.34 -33.22
CA ASP A 64 -13.95 -7.37 -33.65
C ASP A 64 -14.17 -7.30 -35.18
N CYS A 65 -13.51 -8.18 -35.94
CA CYS A 65 -13.62 -8.29 -37.39
C CYS A 65 -13.39 -6.98 -38.16
N ASP A 66 -12.57 -6.05 -37.63
CA ASP A 66 -12.25 -4.78 -38.26
C ASP A 66 -11.09 -4.89 -39.29
N GLY A 67 -10.43 -6.05 -39.32
CA GLY A 67 -9.32 -6.38 -40.20
C GLY A 67 -7.94 -6.14 -39.59
N GLY A 68 -7.89 -5.73 -38.33
CA GLY A 68 -6.74 -5.78 -37.44
C GLY A 68 -6.55 -7.17 -36.82
N THR A 69 -5.44 -7.39 -36.15
CA THR A 69 -5.26 -8.56 -35.28
C THR A 69 -4.49 -8.02 -34.10
N ASP A 70 -5.08 -8.08 -32.91
CA ASP A 70 -4.54 -7.46 -31.69
C ASP A 70 -4.20 -5.97 -31.90
N ASP A 71 -5.14 -5.20 -32.44
CA ASP A 71 -4.93 -3.86 -32.97
C ASP A 71 -5.26 -2.71 -31.97
N LEU A 72 -4.74 -1.49 -32.20
CA LEU A 72 -4.76 -0.38 -31.23
C LEU A 72 -6.07 0.44 -31.19
N VAL A 73 -7.08 0.16 -32.03
CA VAL A 73 -8.29 0.99 -32.10
C VAL A 73 -9.42 0.59 -31.16
N ASP A 74 -9.31 -0.52 -30.41
CA ASP A 74 -10.35 -0.98 -29.47
C ASP A 74 -9.87 -1.04 -28.00
N PRO A 75 -10.73 -0.70 -27.00
CA PRO A 75 -10.32 -0.60 -25.61
C PRO A 75 -10.59 -1.92 -24.90
N LEU A 76 -9.53 -2.64 -24.50
CA LEU A 76 -9.26 -3.10 -23.12
C LEU A 76 -8.19 -4.21 -23.06
N LEU A 77 -6.90 -3.83 -23.19
CA LEU A 77 -5.77 -4.19 -22.28
C LEU A 77 -4.43 -3.82 -22.95
N PHE A 78 -4.27 -2.55 -23.29
CA PHE A 78 -2.93 -2.02 -23.54
C PHE A 78 -2.22 -1.84 -22.21
N LEU A 79 -1.07 -2.49 -22.06
CA LEU A 79 -0.15 -2.22 -20.97
C LEU A 79 0.79 -1.11 -21.40
N ASP A 80 1.09 -0.22 -20.47
CA ASP A 80 2.11 0.79 -20.64
C ASP A 80 3.46 0.14 -20.38
N TRP A 81 4.32 0.16 -21.40
CA TRP A 81 5.67 -0.38 -21.35
C TRP A 81 6.68 0.75 -21.38
N HIS A 82 7.72 0.59 -20.58
CA HIS A 82 8.77 1.57 -20.38
C HIS A 82 10.08 1.00 -20.91
N PRO A 83 10.84 1.73 -21.74
CA PRO A 83 12.14 1.24 -22.21
C PRO A 83 13.03 0.96 -20.99
N ASP A 84 13.79 -0.14 -21.07
CA ASP A 84 14.76 -0.61 -20.06
C ASP A 84 16.12 -0.70 -20.79
N ALA A 85 16.85 0.42 -20.82
CA ALA A 85 18.02 0.57 -21.67
C ALA A 85 19.29 -0.07 -21.08
N ASP A 86 19.32 -0.31 -19.77
CA ASP A 86 20.46 -0.90 -19.07
C ASP A 86 20.22 -2.34 -18.57
N GLY A 87 18.97 -2.81 -18.59
CA GLY A 87 18.58 -4.20 -18.40
C GLY A 87 18.43 -4.61 -16.95
N ASP A 88 18.09 -3.70 -16.04
CA ASP A 88 17.92 -3.98 -14.61
C ASP A 88 16.50 -4.42 -14.21
N GLY A 89 15.54 -4.25 -15.11
CA GLY A 89 14.14 -4.63 -14.90
C GLY A 89 13.19 -3.48 -14.59
N PHE A 90 13.69 -2.26 -14.47
CA PHE A 90 12.94 -1.01 -14.34
C PHE A 90 13.12 -0.19 -15.63
N GLY A 91 12.14 0.65 -15.98
CA GLY A 91 12.19 1.43 -17.21
C GLY A 91 11.82 2.89 -17.02
N ASP A 92 12.16 3.71 -18.02
CA ASP A 92 12.03 5.17 -17.96
C ASP A 92 10.56 5.64 -17.73
N PRO A 93 10.25 6.35 -16.63
CA PRO A 93 8.91 6.89 -16.35
C PRO A 93 8.47 7.96 -17.33
N SER A 94 9.41 8.60 -18.03
CA SER A 94 9.17 9.71 -18.94
C SER A 94 8.90 9.26 -20.38
N ILE A 95 9.16 7.99 -20.69
CA ILE A 95 8.96 7.39 -22.01
C ILE A 95 8.07 6.16 -21.86
N THR A 96 6.92 6.17 -22.52
CA THR A 96 5.98 5.06 -22.47
C THR A 96 5.50 4.72 -23.88
N ILE A 97 5.37 3.43 -24.14
CA ILE A 97 4.66 2.89 -25.30
C ILE A 97 3.58 1.92 -24.83
N SER A 98 2.36 2.15 -25.27
CA SER A 98 1.26 1.24 -25.00
C SER A 98 1.28 0.08 -26.01
N ALA A 99 1.35 -1.17 -25.53
CA ALA A 99 1.41 -2.36 -26.38
C ALA A 99 0.76 -3.59 -25.71
N CYS A 100 0.30 -4.51 -26.54
CA CYS A 100 -0.34 -5.76 -26.11
C CYS A 100 0.62 -6.79 -25.50
N ALA A 101 1.87 -6.78 -25.94
CA ALA A 101 2.93 -7.63 -25.44
C ALA A 101 4.18 -6.78 -25.21
N GLN A 102 5.05 -7.23 -24.29
CA GLN A 102 6.33 -6.60 -23.96
C GLN A 102 7.13 -6.30 -25.24
N PRO A 103 7.29 -5.02 -25.61
CA PRO A 103 8.23 -4.67 -26.67
C PRO A 103 9.65 -5.09 -26.27
N ALA A 104 10.51 -5.32 -27.26
CA ALA A 104 11.92 -5.60 -26.97
C ALA A 104 12.54 -4.42 -26.21
N ASP A 105 13.35 -4.73 -25.20
CA ASP A 105 14.04 -3.74 -24.36
C ASP A 105 13.08 -2.80 -23.60
N HIS A 106 11.92 -3.29 -23.17
CA HIS A 106 10.97 -2.55 -22.32
C HIS A 106 10.48 -3.43 -21.17
N VAL A 107 10.01 -2.84 -20.07
CA VAL A 107 9.44 -3.50 -18.89
C VAL A 107 8.12 -2.84 -18.47
N LEU A 108 7.36 -3.52 -17.60
CA LEU A 108 6.12 -2.95 -17.05
C LEU A 108 6.38 -1.94 -15.94
N ASP A 109 7.49 -2.12 -15.20
CA ASP A 109 7.80 -1.28 -14.07
C ASP A 109 8.51 0.00 -14.56
N GLY A 110 7.74 1.05 -14.77
CA GLY A 110 8.22 2.33 -15.28
C GLY A 110 8.82 3.26 -14.25
N THR A 111 9.43 2.73 -13.19
CA THR A 111 9.84 3.54 -12.04
C THR A 111 11.33 3.88 -12.03
N ASP A 112 12.07 3.56 -13.10
CA ASP A 112 13.51 3.79 -13.17
C ASP A 112 13.87 5.29 -13.13
N CYS A 113 14.65 5.68 -12.14
CA CYS A 113 15.10 7.05 -11.99
C CYS A 113 16.28 7.41 -12.92
N ASN A 114 16.99 6.43 -13.48
CA ASN A 114 18.01 6.61 -14.51
C ASN A 114 18.20 5.35 -15.38
N ASP A 115 17.41 5.26 -16.45
CA ASP A 115 17.36 4.21 -17.50
C ASP A 115 18.64 4.10 -18.37
N ALA A 116 19.81 4.31 -17.80
CA ALA A 116 21.11 4.17 -18.44
C ALA A 116 22.20 3.67 -17.48
N ASP A 117 21.86 3.41 -16.22
CA ASP A 117 22.73 2.87 -15.18
C ASP A 117 22.00 1.80 -14.34
N PRO A 118 22.35 0.50 -14.49
CA PRO A 118 21.57 -0.64 -13.94
C PRO A 118 21.70 -0.82 -12.42
N LEU A 119 22.18 0.22 -11.73
CA LEU A 119 22.35 0.32 -10.29
C LEU A 119 21.57 1.51 -9.70
N VAL A 120 20.71 2.17 -10.48
CA VAL A 120 20.02 3.41 -10.12
C VAL A 120 18.54 3.27 -10.45
N PHE A 121 17.83 2.46 -9.67
CA PHE A 121 16.41 2.17 -9.82
C PHE A 121 15.70 2.07 -8.45
N PRO A 122 14.37 2.04 -8.39
CA PRO A 122 13.65 1.94 -7.10
C PRO A 122 13.98 0.67 -6.34
N GLY A 123 14.38 0.81 -5.07
CA GLY A 123 14.89 -0.28 -4.25
C GLY A 123 16.40 -0.54 -4.42
N ALA A 124 17.08 0.18 -5.32
CA ALA A 124 18.53 0.20 -5.43
C ALA A 124 19.04 1.59 -5.84
N GLY A 125 18.87 2.59 -4.97
CA GLY A 125 19.63 3.84 -5.04
C GLY A 125 19.14 4.85 -6.09
N CYS A 126 17.94 5.41 -5.90
CA CYS A 126 17.40 6.47 -6.77
C CYS A 126 17.84 7.89 -6.44
N SER A 127 19.16 8.12 -6.30
CA SER A 127 19.68 9.46 -6.08
C SER A 127 20.15 10.11 -7.37
N LEU A 128 19.50 11.20 -7.79
CA LEU A 128 19.98 12.05 -8.89
C LEU A 128 21.11 13.01 -8.45
N THR A 129 21.48 13.02 -7.15
CA THR A 129 22.32 14.08 -6.57
C THR A 129 23.41 13.58 -5.60
N CYS A 130 23.15 12.51 -4.84
CA CYS A 130 24.08 11.80 -3.98
C CYS A 130 24.74 10.63 -4.74
N THR A 131 26.00 10.34 -4.45
CA THR A 131 26.71 9.17 -5.00
C THR A 131 26.33 7.89 -4.27
N ALA A 132 26.55 6.71 -4.86
CA ALA A 132 26.31 5.43 -4.17
C ALA A 132 27.03 5.31 -2.81
N SER A 133 28.21 5.94 -2.66
CA SER A 133 28.91 6.01 -1.36
C SER A 133 28.26 6.95 -0.35
N ASP A 134 27.61 8.01 -0.83
CA ASP A 134 26.83 8.91 0.02
C ASP A 134 25.60 8.18 0.57
N VAL A 135 24.87 7.49 -0.32
CA VAL A 135 23.69 6.69 0.03
C VAL A 135 24.04 5.62 1.06
N ALA A 136 25.08 4.82 0.81
CA ALA A 136 25.51 3.76 1.72
C ALA A 136 25.96 4.29 3.11
N TRP A 137 26.49 5.50 3.17
CA TRP A 137 26.84 6.10 4.46
C TRP A 137 25.59 6.57 5.20
N VAL A 138 24.67 7.23 4.50
CA VAL A 138 23.42 7.71 5.08
C VAL A 138 22.59 6.54 5.59
N ASP A 139 22.47 5.47 4.83
CA ASP A 139 21.79 4.24 5.22
C ASP A 139 22.23 3.74 6.60
N GLN A 140 23.53 3.84 6.91
CA GLN A 140 24.09 3.43 8.21
C GLN A 140 24.07 4.53 9.29
N ASN A 141 23.77 5.77 8.93
CA ASN A 141 23.96 6.95 9.80
C ASN A 141 22.80 7.96 9.67
N GLN A 142 21.62 7.53 9.22
CA GLN A 142 20.54 8.44 8.82
C GLN A 142 20.06 9.29 10.00
N PHE A 143 19.88 8.68 11.17
CA PHE A 143 19.53 9.41 12.39
C PHE A 143 20.55 10.50 12.74
N LEU A 144 21.85 10.17 12.70
CA LEU A 144 22.92 11.12 12.93
C LEU A 144 22.88 12.25 11.88
N TYR A 145 22.75 11.90 10.61
CA TYR A 145 22.69 12.85 9.53
C TYR A 145 21.50 13.82 9.67
N PHE A 146 20.32 13.28 9.95
CA PHE A 146 19.10 14.05 10.11
C PHE A 146 19.20 15.00 11.29
N GLN A 147 19.74 14.55 12.43
CA GLN A 147 19.99 15.41 13.60
C GLN A 147 20.95 16.56 13.28
N LEU A 148 22.04 16.27 12.57
CA LEU A 148 23.00 17.31 12.16
C LEU A 148 22.34 18.29 11.20
N ALA A 149 21.65 17.82 10.17
CA ALA A 149 21.00 18.68 9.18
C ALA A 149 19.90 19.54 9.81
N GLN A 150 19.12 18.99 10.75
CA GLN A 150 18.10 19.73 11.48
C GLN A 150 18.70 20.77 12.45
N SER A 151 19.83 20.45 13.10
CA SER A 151 20.60 21.40 13.92
C SER A 151 21.13 22.56 13.07
N GLU A 152 21.74 22.26 11.93
CA GLU A 152 22.25 23.29 11.02
C GLU A 152 21.11 24.12 10.40
N TRP A 153 19.98 23.50 10.07
CA TRP A 153 18.79 24.23 9.64
C TRP A 153 18.31 25.24 10.69
N ALA A 154 18.25 24.84 11.96
CA ALA A 154 17.88 25.74 13.04
C ALA A 154 18.89 26.90 13.20
N ASN A 155 20.19 26.64 13.04
CA ASN A 155 21.24 27.66 13.09
C ASN A 155 21.17 28.65 11.92
N CYS A 156 20.84 28.15 10.73
CA CYS A 156 20.84 28.90 9.48
C CYS A 156 19.49 29.54 9.14
N PHE A 157 18.48 29.37 9.99
CA PHE A 157 17.08 29.71 9.71
C PHE A 157 16.85 31.17 9.29
N PHE A 158 17.63 32.12 9.83
CA PHE A 158 17.50 33.55 9.55
C PHE A 158 18.59 34.10 8.63
N GLU A 159 19.42 33.24 8.05
CA GLU A 159 20.48 33.67 7.15
C GLU A 159 19.92 34.09 5.79
N ALA A 160 20.67 34.96 5.10
CA ALA A 160 20.28 35.44 3.78
C ALA A 160 20.32 34.34 2.71
N ASP A 161 21.19 33.35 2.91
CA ASP A 161 21.30 32.14 2.10
C ASP A 161 21.33 30.91 3.03
N PRO A 162 20.16 30.41 3.42
CA PRO A 162 20.06 29.29 4.35
C PRO A 162 20.66 28.01 3.77
N VAL A 163 20.58 27.80 2.44
CA VAL A 163 21.15 26.61 1.78
C VAL A 163 22.67 26.59 1.95
N ALA A 164 23.35 27.68 1.57
CA ALA A 164 24.80 27.76 1.67
C ALA A 164 25.29 27.67 3.13
N CYS A 165 24.52 28.20 4.09
CA CYS A 165 24.83 28.10 5.51
C CYS A 165 24.73 26.65 6.00
N ILE A 166 23.65 25.94 5.68
CA ILE A 166 23.44 24.53 6.10
C ILE A 166 24.55 23.66 5.54
N MET A 167 24.87 23.79 4.24
CA MET A 167 25.94 23.04 3.61
C MET A 167 27.29 23.28 4.29
N ALA A 168 27.61 24.54 4.62
CA ALA A 168 28.85 24.87 5.31
C ALA A 168 28.91 24.27 6.72
N GLY A 169 27.77 24.18 7.43
CA GLY A 169 27.64 23.53 8.73
C GLY A 169 27.84 22.02 8.66
N LEU A 170 27.21 21.36 7.69
CA LEU A 170 27.36 19.93 7.45
C LEU A 170 28.81 19.55 7.04
N ASP A 171 29.45 20.40 6.24
CA ASP A 171 30.86 20.23 5.86
C ASP A 171 31.83 20.53 7.02
N ALA A 172 31.40 21.31 8.02
CA ALA A 172 32.27 21.77 9.10
C ALA A 172 32.68 20.60 10.02
N GLY A 173 33.96 20.24 9.95
CA GLY A 173 34.54 19.22 10.81
C GLY A 173 34.49 17.80 10.25
N GLN A 174 34.10 17.62 8.98
CA GLN A 174 34.00 16.31 8.30
C GLN A 174 33.11 15.31 9.06
N GLN A 175 32.03 15.79 9.68
CA GLN A 175 31.10 14.94 10.43
C GLN A 175 30.31 14.02 9.51
N THR A 176 30.08 14.44 8.27
CA THR A 176 29.41 13.66 7.23
C THR A 176 30.35 13.56 6.01
N PRO A 177 30.64 12.37 5.50
CA PRO A 177 31.51 12.18 4.34
C PRO A 177 30.71 12.21 3.03
N LEU A 178 29.75 13.14 2.89
CA LEU A 178 28.86 13.20 1.74
C LEU A 178 29.35 14.20 0.68
N SER A 179 28.94 13.99 -0.57
CA SER A 179 29.22 14.93 -1.64
C SER A 179 28.48 16.28 -1.43
N PRO A 180 29.05 17.41 -1.93
CA PRO A 180 28.38 18.71 -1.87
C PRO A 180 27.01 18.72 -2.55
N ALA A 181 26.84 17.93 -3.60
CA ALA A 181 25.58 17.80 -4.31
C ALA A 181 24.51 17.15 -3.40
N CYS A 182 24.89 16.11 -2.65
CA CYS A 182 24.03 15.48 -1.64
C CYS A 182 23.61 16.47 -0.54
N HIS A 183 24.57 17.22 0.02
CA HIS A 183 24.29 18.26 1.02
C HIS A 183 23.37 19.36 0.50
N GLN A 184 23.55 19.79 -0.75
CA GLN A 184 22.73 20.82 -1.37
C GLN A 184 21.27 20.39 -1.45
N CYS A 185 21.03 19.16 -1.91
CA CYS A 185 19.70 18.61 -2.08
C CYS A 185 18.93 18.57 -0.73
N VAL A 186 19.60 18.11 0.33
CA VAL A 186 19.03 18.06 1.68
C VAL A 186 18.81 19.47 2.25
N ALA A 187 19.72 20.41 2.00
CA ALA A 187 19.56 21.79 2.44
C ALA A 187 18.37 22.49 1.73
N GLU A 188 18.14 22.19 0.45
CA GLU A 188 17.00 22.70 -0.33
C GLU A 188 15.65 22.18 0.22
N ARG A 189 15.60 20.94 0.72
CA ARG A 189 14.43 20.39 1.44
C ARG A 189 14.04 21.27 2.63
N PHE A 190 15.00 21.61 3.48
CA PHE A 190 14.73 22.41 4.68
C PHE A 190 14.20 23.81 4.33
N VAL A 191 14.67 24.39 3.22
CA VAL A 191 14.12 25.64 2.69
C VAL A 191 12.69 25.47 2.18
N CYS A 192 12.37 24.35 1.51
CA CYS A 192 11.00 24.01 1.13
C CYS A 192 10.07 23.98 2.35
N ILE A 193 10.49 23.30 3.42
CA ILE A 193 9.71 23.20 4.67
C ILE A 193 9.53 24.59 5.31
N THR A 194 10.60 25.38 5.41
CA THR A 194 10.51 26.75 5.95
C THR A 194 9.54 27.63 5.16
N GLN A 195 9.50 27.48 3.84
CA GLN A 195 8.67 28.32 2.97
C GLN A 195 7.20 27.89 2.94
N ASN A 196 6.93 26.57 2.99
CA ASN A 196 5.60 26.03 2.72
C ASN A 196 4.89 25.48 3.97
N CYS A 197 5.64 25.01 4.98
CA CYS A 197 5.10 24.23 6.08
C CYS A 197 5.50 24.70 7.49
N ILE A 198 6.25 25.79 7.61
CA ILE A 198 6.79 26.23 8.90
C ILE A 198 5.73 26.47 9.97
N ALA A 199 4.56 26.99 9.60
CA ALA A 199 3.50 27.27 10.56
C ALA A 199 2.98 25.98 11.22
N GLN A 200 2.86 24.91 10.44
CA GLN A 200 2.44 23.59 10.88
C GLN A 200 3.56 22.88 11.65
N CYS A 201 4.82 23.06 11.22
CA CYS A 201 5.97 22.41 11.84
C CYS A 201 6.48 23.07 13.13
N LEU A 202 6.02 24.28 13.47
CA LEU A 202 6.33 24.91 14.76
C LEU A 202 5.68 24.20 15.95
N GLU A 203 4.56 23.49 15.74
CA GLU A 203 3.86 22.76 16.80
C GLU A 203 4.29 21.28 16.89
N GLN A 204 5.07 20.79 15.91
CA GLN A 204 5.45 19.39 15.70
C GLN A 204 4.24 18.43 15.55
N GLY A 205 4.46 17.27 14.93
CA GLY A 205 3.46 16.19 14.84
C GLY A 205 2.64 16.18 13.54
N PRO A 206 1.48 15.48 13.51
CA PRO A 206 0.84 15.00 12.26
C PRO A 206 0.47 16.08 11.24
N ALA A 207 0.27 17.32 11.71
CA ALA A 207 -0.03 18.44 10.84
C ALA A 207 1.19 18.92 10.04
N CYS A 208 2.40 18.80 10.60
CA CYS A 208 3.65 19.05 9.89
C CYS A 208 3.85 17.99 8.81
N ASP A 209 3.74 16.72 9.17
CA ASP A 209 3.97 15.59 8.26
C ASP A 209 3.02 15.64 7.06
N ALA A 210 1.73 15.85 7.32
CA ALA A 210 0.74 16.03 6.27
C ALA A 210 1.03 17.23 5.34
N CYS A 211 1.58 18.33 5.88
CA CYS A 211 1.98 19.47 5.05
C CYS A 211 3.21 19.15 4.21
N VAL A 212 4.24 18.56 4.82
CA VAL A 212 5.52 18.23 4.19
C VAL A 212 5.29 17.28 3.00
N LEU A 213 4.41 16.29 3.16
CA LEU A 213 3.96 15.42 2.09
C LEU A 213 3.17 16.18 1.01
N ALA A 214 2.14 16.95 1.39
CA ALA A 214 1.29 17.67 0.43
C ALA A 214 2.03 18.77 -0.37
N ALA A 215 3.05 19.38 0.22
CA ALA A 215 3.89 20.38 -0.42
C ALA A 215 5.00 19.77 -1.31
N GLY A 216 5.13 18.43 -1.32
CA GLY A 216 6.20 17.73 -2.02
C GLY A 216 7.60 17.99 -1.43
N CYS A 217 7.69 18.51 -0.21
CA CYS A 217 8.96 18.71 0.47
C CYS A 217 9.56 17.39 0.97
N ASP A 218 8.80 16.30 0.99
CA ASP A 218 9.32 14.98 1.39
C ASP A 218 9.85 14.15 0.22
N ALA A 219 9.12 14.12 -0.88
CA ALA A 219 9.54 13.46 -2.12
C ALA A 219 10.91 13.96 -2.61
N THR A 220 11.22 15.24 -2.37
CA THR A 220 12.57 15.78 -2.65
C THR A 220 13.62 15.12 -1.78
N PHE A 221 13.39 14.87 -0.49
CA PHE A 221 14.36 14.19 0.38
C PHE A 221 14.63 12.74 -0.04
N VAL A 222 13.56 11.97 -0.24
CA VAL A 222 13.63 10.56 -0.62
C VAL A 222 14.36 10.42 -1.97
N SER A 223 14.02 11.27 -2.95
CA SER A 223 14.71 11.37 -4.25
C SER A 223 16.14 11.91 -4.14
N CYS A 224 16.40 12.86 -3.24
CA CYS A 224 17.75 13.37 -2.98
C CYS A 224 18.66 12.25 -2.46
N MET A 225 18.17 11.44 -1.52
CA MET A 225 18.99 10.45 -0.82
C MET A 225 19.01 9.10 -1.54
N GLY A 226 18.16 8.90 -2.55
CA GLY A 226 18.01 7.62 -3.24
C GLY A 226 17.52 6.50 -2.33
N LEU A 227 16.77 6.90 -1.31
CA LEU A 227 16.14 6.00 -0.35
C LEU A 227 14.73 5.69 -0.86
N MET A 228 14.15 4.59 -0.38
CA MET A 228 12.78 4.19 -0.69
C MET A 228 12.05 3.94 0.61
N ASP A 229 10.79 4.36 0.64
CA ASP A 229 9.79 4.10 1.68
C ASP A 229 8.86 3.05 1.07
N ALA A 230 9.12 1.77 1.35
CA ALA A 230 8.45 0.68 0.64
C ALA A 230 7.04 0.38 1.17
N ASP A 231 6.69 0.83 2.37
CA ASP A 231 5.36 0.66 2.95
C ASP A 231 4.52 1.95 3.07
N GLY A 232 5.14 3.11 2.82
CA GLY A 232 4.49 4.41 2.72
C GLY A 232 4.25 5.11 4.07
N ASP A 233 5.00 4.77 5.12
CA ASP A 233 4.84 5.37 6.45
C ASP A 233 5.67 6.65 6.68
N GLY A 234 6.52 7.02 5.72
CA GLY A 234 7.38 8.20 5.75
C GLY A 234 8.78 7.94 6.32
N TRP A 235 9.09 6.72 6.71
CA TRP A 235 10.43 6.22 6.99
C TRP A 235 10.95 5.42 5.79
N VAL A 236 12.25 5.19 5.75
CA VAL A 236 12.92 4.57 4.59
C VAL A 236 13.86 3.50 5.09
N SER A 237 14.17 2.50 4.26
CA SER A 237 14.88 1.25 4.58
C SER A 237 16.12 1.34 5.50
N GLY A 238 16.77 2.49 5.64
CA GLY A 238 17.92 2.70 6.53
C GLY A 238 17.59 3.20 7.94
N SER A 239 16.38 3.72 8.17
CA SER A 239 15.88 4.11 9.51
C SER A 239 14.60 3.40 9.90
N ASP A 240 13.92 2.80 8.93
CA ASP A 240 12.86 1.85 9.16
C ASP A 240 13.47 0.49 9.54
N CYS A 241 13.09 -0.06 10.71
CA CYS A 241 13.58 -1.36 11.12
C CYS A 241 12.87 -2.52 10.40
N ASP A 242 11.79 -2.25 9.66
CA ASP A 242 11.12 -3.14 8.71
C ASP A 242 10.32 -2.36 7.66
N ASP A 243 11.01 -1.89 6.61
CA ASP A 243 10.50 -1.07 5.48
C ASP A 243 9.37 -1.71 4.65
N ALA A 244 8.89 -2.87 5.05
CA ALA A 244 7.76 -3.57 4.45
C ALA A 244 6.50 -3.55 5.35
N ASP A 245 6.59 -2.96 6.55
CA ASP A 245 5.53 -2.91 7.55
C ASP A 245 5.35 -1.48 8.10
N PRO A 246 4.27 -0.77 7.70
CA PRO A 246 4.07 0.65 8.02
C PRO A 246 3.70 0.89 9.50
N SER A 247 3.84 -0.13 10.35
CA SER A 247 3.70 -0.05 11.81
C SER A 247 5.03 -0.14 12.54
N ARG A 248 6.16 -0.24 11.81
CA ARG A 248 7.47 -0.59 12.37
C ARG A 248 8.54 0.46 12.06
N TYR A 249 8.36 1.65 12.61
CA TYR A 249 9.20 2.80 12.31
C TYR A 249 9.62 3.58 13.56
N PRO A 250 10.67 4.42 13.48
CA PRO A 250 11.13 5.18 14.63
C PRO A 250 10.05 5.98 15.36
N ASN A 251 9.91 5.74 16.67
CA ASN A 251 8.87 6.32 17.55
C ASN A 251 7.44 5.86 17.23
N ALA A 252 7.23 4.74 16.54
CA ALA A 252 5.93 4.08 16.48
C ALA A 252 5.43 3.71 17.89
N ALA A 253 4.16 3.33 17.99
CA ALA A 253 3.62 2.83 19.25
C ALA A 253 3.93 1.35 19.40
N GLU A 254 4.61 0.97 20.48
CA GLU A 254 4.88 -0.42 20.82
C GLU A 254 3.58 -1.23 21.03
N ALA A 255 3.55 -2.43 20.43
CA ALA A 255 2.57 -3.47 20.70
C ALA A 255 3.18 -4.54 21.62
N CYS A 256 2.36 -5.42 22.21
CA CYS A 256 2.88 -6.59 22.93
C CYS A 256 2.95 -7.80 21.97
N ASP A 257 3.72 -7.67 20.90
CA ASP A 257 3.85 -8.68 19.83
C ASP A 257 5.25 -9.32 19.77
N GLY A 258 6.17 -8.87 20.64
CA GLY A 258 7.55 -9.33 20.69
C GLY A 258 8.42 -8.74 19.58
N ILE A 259 7.97 -7.66 18.96
CA ILE A 259 8.65 -6.93 17.91
C ILE A 259 9.04 -5.55 18.45
N ASP A 260 10.19 -5.05 18.05
CA ASP A 260 10.59 -3.65 18.23
C ASP A 260 9.86 -2.85 17.13
N ASN A 261 8.74 -2.21 17.48
CA ASN A 261 7.92 -1.43 16.56
C ASN A 261 8.50 -0.02 16.39
N ASP A 262 9.11 0.55 17.42
CA ASP A 262 9.58 1.94 17.47
C ASP A 262 11.07 2.10 17.12
N CYS A 263 11.73 1.00 16.79
CA CYS A 263 13.12 0.87 16.37
C CYS A 263 14.14 1.45 17.36
N ASP A 264 13.84 1.52 18.66
CA ASP A 264 14.74 2.03 19.70
C ASP A 264 15.73 0.97 20.24
N GLY A 265 15.54 -0.30 19.86
CA GLY A 265 16.34 -1.45 20.25
C GLY A 265 15.89 -2.16 21.53
N ASN A 266 14.80 -1.70 22.14
CA ASN A 266 14.05 -2.43 23.15
C ASN A 266 12.84 -3.11 22.48
N VAL A 267 12.14 -3.98 23.21
CA VAL A 267 11.00 -4.73 22.67
C VAL A 267 9.86 -4.60 23.65
N ASP A 268 8.70 -4.22 23.14
CA ASP A 268 7.44 -4.02 23.84
C ASP A 268 7.52 -3.00 25.01
N GLU A 269 8.42 -2.03 24.97
CA GLU A 269 8.56 -1.02 26.03
C GLU A 269 7.44 0.01 25.99
N GLY A 270 6.74 0.15 27.11
CA GLY A 270 5.56 1.03 27.15
C GLY A 270 4.33 0.46 26.45
N ALA A 271 4.45 -0.66 25.72
CA ALA A 271 3.32 -1.52 25.41
C ALA A 271 2.76 -2.12 26.70
N THR A 272 1.43 -2.12 26.83
CA THR A 272 0.77 -2.51 28.06
C THR A 272 -0.51 -3.28 27.78
N SER A 273 -0.61 -4.50 28.31
CA SER A 273 -1.85 -5.28 28.38
C SER A 273 -2.32 -5.38 29.82
N ALA A 274 -3.64 -5.47 30.01
CA ALA A 274 -4.26 -5.69 31.30
C ALA A 274 -4.33 -7.20 31.60
N TRP A 275 -3.82 -7.59 32.77
CA TRP A 275 -3.86 -8.97 33.27
C TRP A 275 -4.55 -9.03 34.63
N TYR A 276 -5.49 -9.93 34.76
CA TYR A 276 -6.35 -10.09 35.93
C TYR A 276 -6.12 -11.47 36.56
N PRO A 277 -5.90 -11.59 37.88
CA PRO A 277 -5.73 -12.89 38.51
C PRO A 277 -7.07 -13.66 38.48
N ASP A 278 -7.03 -14.87 37.96
CA ASP A 278 -8.12 -15.82 37.86
C ASP A 278 -7.95 -16.88 38.96
N LEU A 279 -8.68 -16.70 40.06
CA LEU A 279 -8.50 -17.50 41.28
C LEU A 279 -9.18 -18.86 41.23
N ASP A 280 -10.20 -19.03 40.40
CA ASP A 280 -11.00 -20.25 40.33
C ASP A 280 -10.91 -20.99 38.98
N GLY A 281 -10.28 -20.37 37.98
CA GLY A 281 -9.87 -20.95 36.72
C GLY A 281 -10.94 -20.95 35.64
N ASP A 282 -11.89 -20.00 35.68
CA ASP A 282 -12.99 -19.93 34.70
C ASP A 282 -12.71 -19.05 33.48
N GLY A 283 -11.60 -18.31 33.50
CA GLY A 283 -11.15 -17.45 32.40
C GLY A 283 -11.45 -15.96 32.57
N TYR A 284 -12.12 -15.55 33.65
CA TYR A 284 -12.30 -14.17 34.06
C TYR A 284 -11.50 -13.88 35.33
N GLY A 285 -11.04 -12.65 35.54
CA GLY A 285 -10.21 -12.32 36.71
C GLY A 285 -10.61 -11.07 37.49
N ASP A 286 -10.05 -10.93 38.68
CA ASP A 286 -10.31 -9.84 39.64
C ASP A 286 -9.75 -8.49 39.15
N ASP A 287 -10.63 -7.52 38.91
CA ASP A 287 -10.26 -6.13 38.58
C ASP A 287 -9.41 -5.44 39.64
N ASN A 288 -9.55 -5.83 40.92
CA ASN A 288 -8.75 -5.28 42.02
C ASN A 288 -7.31 -5.80 42.01
N GLY A 289 -7.06 -6.89 41.29
CA GLY A 289 -5.77 -7.53 41.11
C GLY A 289 -5.03 -7.15 39.83
N LEU A 290 -5.55 -6.20 39.04
CA LEU A 290 -5.00 -5.78 37.75
C LEU A 290 -3.49 -5.53 37.77
N VAL A 291 -2.79 -6.23 36.87
CA VAL A 291 -1.39 -6.01 36.54
C VAL A 291 -1.29 -5.55 35.09
N ILE A 292 -0.49 -4.51 34.86
CA ILE A 292 -0.20 -3.99 33.52
C ILE A 292 1.16 -4.51 33.05
N ALA A 293 1.17 -5.36 32.01
CA ALA A 293 2.38 -5.97 31.46
C ALA A 293 2.11 -6.56 30.05
N CYS A 294 3.15 -6.90 29.28
CA CYS A 294 2.97 -7.58 27.98
C CYS A 294 2.79 -9.09 28.04
N SER A 295 3.13 -9.71 29.16
CA SER A 295 2.86 -11.12 29.41
C SER A 295 2.25 -11.29 30.79
N PRO A 296 1.44 -12.36 31.00
CA PRO A 296 0.86 -12.61 32.31
C PRO A 296 1.99 -12.85 33.31
N PRO A 297 1.90 -12.32 34.55
CA PRO A 297 2.89 -12.55 35.58
C PRO A 297 3.19 -14.05 35.82
N ASP A 298 2.13 -14.87 35.75
CA ASP A 298 2.17 -16.33 35.77
C ASP A 298 0.84 -16.91 35.22
N PRO A 299 0.70 -18.24 35.04
CA PRO A 299 -0.49 -18.86 34.45
C PRO A 299 -1.82 -18.67 35.19
N SER A 300 -1.82 -18.05 36.38
CA SER A 300 -3.04 -17.68 37.11
C SER A 300 -3.61 -16.32 36.71
N TYR A 301 -3.12 -15.68 35.65
CA TYR A 301 -3.67 -14.43 35.13
C TYR A 301 -4.28 -14.62 33.74
N VAL A 302 -5.38 -13.91 33.49
CA VAL A 302 -6.12 -13.86 32.23
C VAL A 302 -6.23 -12.43 31.71
N ASN A 303 -6.54 -12.24 30.44
CA ASN A 303 -6.68 -10.92 29.81
C ASN A 303 -8.14 -10.42 29.78
N GLU A 304 -9.07 -11.18 30.36
CA GLU A 304 -10.48 -10.83 30.53
C GLU A 304 -10.74 -10.54 32.01
N GLY A 305 -11.11 -9.30 32.34
CA GLY A 305 -11.43 -8.91 33.71
C GLY A 305 -12.87 -9.17 34.09
N PHE A 306 -13.33 -8.51 35.16
CA PHE A 306 -14.72 -8.49 35.64
C PHE A 306 -15.30 -9.81 36.18
N ASP A 307 -14.49 -10.67 36.79
CA ASP A 307 -15.05 -11.78 37.58
C ASP A 307 -15.90 -11.23 38.75
N CYS A 308 -17.12 -11.76 38.90
CA CYS A 308 -18.07 -11.30 39.92
C CYS A 308 -18.04 -12.12 41.21
N ASP A 309 -17.39 -13.30 41.22
CA ASP A 309 -17.04 -14.06 42.42
C ASP A 309 -15.80 -14.92 42.15
N ASP A 310 -14.61 -14.37 42.45
CA ASP A 310 -13.28 -15.01 42.30
C ASP A 310 -13.06 -16.32 43.11
N THR A 311 -14.13 -16.91 43.65
CA THR A 311 -14.09 -18.16 44.41
C THR A 311 -15.01 -19.24 43.88
N ASP A 312 -15.84 -18.95 42.87
CA ASP A 312 -16.79 -19.88 42.27
C ASP A 312 -16.76 -19.83 40.73
N PRO A 313 -16.16 -20.85 40.06
CA PRO A 313 -15.91 -20.83 38.60
C PRO A 313 -17.18 -20.99 37.74
N LEU A 314 -18.35 -20.83 38.35
CA LEU A 314 -19.67 -20.83 37.73
C LEU A 314 -20.32 -19.44 37.79
N VAL A 315 -19.66 -18.44 38.35
CA VAL A 315 -20.17 -17.11 38.67
C VAL A 315 -19.26 -16.04 38.05
N PHE A 316 -19.41 -15.85 36.76
CA PHE A 316 -18.61 -14.93 35.94
C PHE A 316 -19.50 -14.09 35.01
N PRO A 317 -18.96 -13.09 34.27
CA PRO A 317 -19.73 -12.33 33.29
C PRO A 317 -20.55 -13.24 32.38
N TYR A 318 -21.84 -12.93 32.23
CA TYR A 318 -22.81 -13.70 31.42
C TYR A 318 -23.28 -15.04 32.02
N GLN A 319 -22.83 -15.44 33.22
CA GLN A 319 -23.35 -16.61 33.92
C GLN A 319 -23.22 -16.52 35.44
N GLY A 320 -24.35 -16.41 36.16
CA GLY A 320 -24.38 -16.65 37.61
C GLY A 320 -24.18 -15.44 38.53
N CYS A 321 -23.74 -14.27 38.03
CA CYS A 321 -23.58 -13.07 38.88
C CYS A 321 -24.87 -12.64 39.60
N PRO A 322 -24.91 -12.64 40.95
CA PRO A 322 -26.10 -12.28 41.71
C PRO A 322 -26.23 -10.76 41.89
N GLY A 323 -26.97 -10.10 41.00
CA GLY A 323 -27.46 -8.73 41.21
C GLY A 323 -26.48 -7.61 40.87
N THR A 324 -26.76 -6.97 39.74
CA THR A 324 -26.60 -5.52 39.46
C THR A 324 -25.25 -4.90 39.75
N ASP A 325 -24.27 -5.21 38.91
CA ASP A 325 -23.41 -4.16 38.35
C ASP A 325 -23.05 -4.53 36.90
N CYS A 326 -23.84 -4.03 35.94
CA CYS A 326 -23.52 -4.16 34.51
C CYS A 326 -22.57 -3.03 34.13
N GLY A 327 -21.33 -3.08 34.66
CA GLY A 327 -20.34 -2.00 34.70
C GLY A 327 -20.28 -0.99 33.53
N PHE A 328 -19.79 0.19 33.89
CA PHE A 328 -19.58 1.40 33.08
C PHE A 328 -19.07 1.19 31.64
N PHE A 329 -19.93 1.40 30.65
CA PHE A 329 -19.51 1.78 29.29
C PHE A 329 -19.74 3.29 29.09
N TYR A 330 -18.68 4.05 28.79
CA TYR A 330 -18.72 5.47 28.40
C TYR A 330 -19.44 6.45 29.35
N GLY A 331 -19.37 6.25 30.67
CA GLY A 331 -19.83 7.25 31.64
C GLY A 331 -21.36 7.40 31.74
N VAL A 332 -22.12 6.38 31.38
CA VAL A 332 -23.59 6.35 31.53
C VAL A 332 -23.99 5.21 32.47
N GLU A 333 -24.60 5.57 33.60
CA GLU A 333 -25.15 4.66 34.60
C GLU A 333 -26.42 4.00 34.02
N TRP A 334 -26.32 2.75 33.56
CA TRP A 334 -27.50 1.96 33.14
C TRP A 334 -28.09 1.30 34.38
N GLY A 335 -29.32 1.70 34.73
CA GLY A 335 -29.95 1.31 35.99
C GLY A 335 -30.11 -0.20 36.18
N ASP A 336 -29.92 -0.63 37.43
CA ASP A 336 -30.11 -1.96 38.00
C ASP A 336 -31.14 -2.86 37.28
N CYS A 337 -30.69 -4.02 36.80
CA CYS A 337 -31.58 -5.10 36.36
C CYS A 337 -32.53 -5.52 37.49
N SER A 338 -33.77 -5.88 37.15
CA SER A 338 -34.73 -6.37 38.14
C SER A 338 -34.25 -7.69 38.79
N PRO A 339 -34.60 -7.96 40.06
CA PRO A 339 -34.22 -9.20 40.73
C PRO A 339 -34.69 -10.44 39.95
N GLY A 340 -33.74 -11.28 39.53
CA GLY A 340 -33.99 -12.49 38.74
C GLY A 340 -33.71 -12.38 37.24
N SER A 341 -33.19 -11.24 36.77
CA SER A 341 -32.67 -11.05 35.40
C SER A 341 -31.15 -11.25 35.35
N TYR A 342 -30.60 -11.55 34.17
CA TYR A 342 -29.16 -11.54 33.89
C TYR A 342 -28.84 -10.54 32.77
N CYS A 343 -27.61 -10.03 32.73
CA CYS A 343 -27.17 -9.05 31.74
C CYS A 343 -26.67 -9.77 30.47
N ASP A 344 -27.12 -9.33 29.29
CA ASP A 344 -26.64 -9.79 27.98
C ASP A 344 -26.32 -8.56 27.12
N ASN A 345 -25.03 -8.38 26.77
CA ASN A 345 -24.55 -7.25 25.96
C ASN A 345 -25.02 -5.85 26.44
N GLY A 346 -24.96 -5.60 27.74
CA GLY A 346 -25.34 -4.30 28.33
C GLY A 346 -26.85 -4.06 28.46
N VAL A 347 -27.66 -5.11 28.32
CA VAL A 347 -29.12 -5.05 28.44
C VAL A 347 -29.61 -6.04 29.51
N CYS A 348 -30.49 -5.55 30.38
CA CYS A 348 -31.38 -6.34 31.23
C CYS A 348 -32.67 -6.70 30.45
#